data_AF-A0A939P5A1-F1
#
_entry.id   AF-A0A939P5A1-F1
#
_cell.length_a   1.000
_cell.length_b   1.000
_cell.length_c   1.000
_cell.angle_alpha   90.00
_cell.angle_beta   90.00
_cell.angle_gamma   90.00
#
_symmetry.space_group_name_H-M   'P 1'
#
loop_
_entity.id
_entity.type
_entity.pdbx_description
1 polymer ?
#
loop_
_entity_poly.entity_id
_entity_poly.type
_entity_poly.pdbx_seq_one_letter_code
_entity_poly.pdbx_strand_id
1 'polypeptide(L)' 'MVELLALAHDRGCEAELADQLQLSLDAGKLPNMQRLNALFAPDPAAIPGVVVQLAPLSSYEVLLASNEMGDAA' A
#
# COMPACT_ATOMS: atom_id res chain seq x y z
N MET A 1 -18.66 -4.55 6.66
CA MET A 1 -17.77 -5.57 6.08
C MET A 1 -16.78 -5.02 5.04
N VAL A 2 -16.94 -3.81 4.49
CA VAL A 2 -16.00 -3.27 3.48
C VAL A 2 -14.65 -2.87 4.09
N GLU A 3 -14.65 -2.26 5.27
CA GLU A 3 -13.41 -1.76 5.88
C GLU A 3 -12.46 -2.86 6.39
N LEU A 4 -12.99 -4.03 6.79
CA LEU A 4 -12.15 -5.18 7.17
C LEU A 4 -11.41 -5.76 5.96
N LEU A 5 -12.10 -5.85 4.82
CA LEU A 5 -11.52 -6.32 3.57
C LEU A 5 -10.49 -5.33 3.02
N ALA A 6 -10.76 -4.03 3.13
CA ALA A 6 -9.80 -2.98 2.78
C ALA A 6 -8.53 -3.05 3.65
N LEU A 7 -8.68 -3.21 4.97
CA LEU A 7 -7.56 -3.34 5.90
C LEU A 7 -6.69 -4.58 5.61
N ALA A 8 -7.32 -5.70 5.28
CA ALA A 8 -6.65 -6.92 4.86
C ALA A 8 -5.85 -6.72 3.56
N HIS A 9 -6.49 -6.13 2.55
CA HIS A 9 -5.91 -5.94 1.21
C HIS A 9 -4.76 -4.94 1.19
N ASP A 10 -4.92 -3.79 1.84
CA ASP A 10 -3.92 -2.71 1.81
C ASP A 10 -2.60 -3.10 2.48
N ARG A 11 -2.61 -4.12 3.33
CA ARG A 11 -1.46 -4.48 4.17
C ARG A 11 -1.00 -5.94 4.05
N GLY A 12 -1.77 -6.80 3.37
CA GLY A 12 -1.48 -8.23 3.26
C GLY A 12 -1.52 -8.97 4.60
N CYS A 13 -2.25 -8.44 5.59
CA CYS A 13 -2.29 -8.97 6.96
C CYS A 13 -3.47 -9.94 7.18
N GLU A 14 -3.95 -10.63 6.15
CA GLU A 14 -5.23 -11.37 6.23
C GLU A 14 -5.21 -12.49 7.27
N ALA A 15 -4.08 -13.18 7.40
CA ALA A 15 -3.90 -14.26 8.39
C ALA A 15 -3.90 -13.71 9.83
N GLU A 16 -3.09 -12.69 10.11
CA GLU A 16 -3.01 -12.08 11.44
C GLU A 16 -4.32 -11.38 11.83
N LEU A 17 -5.02 -10.78 10.87
CA LEU A 17 -6.34 -10.20 11.08
C LEU A 17 -7.36 -11.28 11.45
N ALA A 18 -7.34 -12.44 10.79
CA ALA A 18 -8.23 -13.55 11.11
C ALA A 18 -8.04 -14.04 12.56
N ASP A 19 -6.79 -14.17 13.02
CA ASP A 19 -6.50 -14.58 14.40
C ASP A 19 -7.00 -13.56 15.44
N GLN A 20 -6.81 -12.26 15.18
CA GLN A 20 -7.30 -11.21 16.09
C GLN A 20 -8.83 -11.14 16.14
N LEU A 21 -9.49 -11.38 15.01
CA LEU A 21 -10.94 -11.47 14.94
C LEU A 21 -11.45 -12.68 15.73
N GLN A 22 -10.82 -13.85 15.55
CA GLN A 22 -11.17 -15.07 16.26
C GLN A 22 -11.07 -14.89 17.79
N LEU A 23 -9.95 -14.33 18.27
CA LEU A 23 -9.73 -14.02 19.69
C LEU A 23 -10.80 -13.07 20.27
N SER A 24 -11.25 -12.10 19.48
CA SER A 24 -12.29 -11.17 19.90
C SER A 24 -13.65 -11.88 20.01
N LEU A 25 -13.96 -12.74 19.04
CA LEU A 25 -15.19 -13.52 19.01
C LEU A 25 -15.24 -14.58 20.12
N ASP A 26 -14.13 -15.27 20.40
CA ASP A 26 -13.99 -16.22 21.52
C ASP A 26 -14.21 -15.53 22.88
N ALA A 27 -13.82 -14.26 22.98
CA ALA A 27 -14.09 -13.43 24.17
C ALA A 27 -15.52 -12.87 24.22
N GLY A 28 -16.39 -13.21 23.26
CA GLY A 28 -17.76 -12.69 23.13
C GLY A 28 -17.82 -11.20 22.81
N LYS A 29 -16.73 -10.62 22.29
CA LYS A 29 -16.62 -9.20 22.00
C LYS A 29 -16.74 -8.95 20.51
N LEU A 30 -17.42 -7.86 20.16
CA LEU A 30 -17.41 -7.39 18.79
C LEU A 30 -16.03 -6.78 18.46
N PRO A 31 -15.45 -7.10 17.30
CA PRO A 31 -14.18 -6.54 16.87
C PRO A 31 -14.30 -5.03 16.69
N ASN A 32 -13.33 -4.28 17.21
CA ASN A 32 -13.29 -2.83 17.16
C ASN A 32 -12.38 -2.34 16.03
N MET A 33 -12.97 -1.66 15.04
CA MET A 33 -12.25 -1.18 13.85
C MET A 33 -11.15 -0.15 14.14
N GLN A 34 -11.32 0.75 15.11
CA GLN A 34 -10.26 1.70 15.48
C GLN A 34 -9.06 0.96 16.07
N ARG A 35 -9.31 -0.07 16.88
CA ARG A 35 -8.26 -0.89 17.48
C ARG A 35 -7.53 -1.72 16.44
N LEU A 36 -8.26 -2.34 15.51
CA LEU A 36 -7.66 -3.09 14.40
C LEU A 36 -6.83 -2.16 13.51
N ASN A 37 -7.34 -0.99 13.13
CA ASN A 37 -6.59 -0.04 12.32
C ASN A 37 -5.28 0.41 12.97
N ALA A 38 -5.28 0.64 14.29
CA ALA A 38 -4.09 1.01 15.04
C ALA A 38 -3.08 -0.14 15.17
N LEU A 39 -3.56 -1.37 15.39
CA LEU A 39 -2.70 -2.56 15.49
C LEU A 39 -1.99 -2.87 14.18
N PHE A 40 -2.70 -2.73 13.06
CA PHE A 40 -2.15 -3.00 11.74
C PHE A 40 -1.54 -1.76 11.08
N ALA A 41 -1.47 -0.61 11.76
CA ALA A 41 -0.88 0.60 11.17
C ALA A 41 0.62 0.38 10.90
N PRO A 42 1.13 0.75 9.71
CA PRO A 42 2.57 0.70 9.46
C PRO A 42 3.29 1.61 10.45
N ASP A 43 4.42 1.13 10.98
CA ASP A 43 5.24 1.94 11.88
C ASP A 43 5.79 3.14 11.10
N PRO A 44 5.42 4.39 11.46
CA PRO A 44 5.89 5.56 10.75
C PRO A 44 7.42 5.72 10.81
N ALA A 45 8.09 5.14 11.82
CA ALA A 45 9.55 5.13 11.90
C ALA A 45 10.20 4.09 10.98
N ALA A 46 9.46 3.08 10.52
CA ALA A 46 9.94 2.05 9.60
C ALA A 46 9.75 2.40 8.12
N ILE A 47 9.02 3.48 7.80
CA ILE A 47 8.80 3.91 6.43
C ILE A 47 10.00 4.77 5.97
N PRO A 48 10.81 4.30 5.00
CA PRO A 48 11.91 5.10 4.49
C PRO A 48 11.35 6.33 3.75
N GLY A 49 11.86 7.52 4.09
CA GLY A 49 11.53 8.75 3.36
C GLY A 49 12.11 8.69 1.95
N VAL A 50 11.29 8.33 0.97
CA VAL A 50 11.68 8.32 -0.45
C VAL A 50 11.42 9.71 -1.05
N VAL A 51 12.49 10.44 -1.34
CA VAL A 51 12.40 11.70 -2.10
C VAL A 51 12.55 11.38 -3.58
N VAL A 52 11.44 11.46 -4.33
CA VAL A 52 11.46 11.33 -5.79
C VAL A 52 11.81 12.68 -6.39
N GLN A 53 13.02 12.80 -6.94
CA GLN A 53 13.36 13.95 -7.77
C GLN A 53 12.73 13.79 -9.15
N LEU A 54 11.79 14.67 -9.46
CA LEU A 54 11.20 14.75 -10.79
C LEU A 54 12.25 15.24 -11.79
N ALA A 55 12.45 14.48 -12.85
CA ALA A 55 13.27 14.90 -13.97
C ALA A 55 12.62 16.13 -14.65
N PRO A 56 13.44 17.04 -15.22
CA PRO A 56 12.92 18.14 -16.01
C PRO A 56 12.17 17.61 -17.23
N LEU A 57 11.06 18.28 -17.61
CA LEU A 57 10.21 17.85 -18.72
C LEU A 57 10.95 17.72 -20.05
N SER A 58 12.01 18.50 -20.25
CA SER A 58 12.88 18.41 -21.42
C SER A 58 13.56 17.03 -21.59
N SER A 59 13.68 16.24 -20.52
CA SER A 59 14.23 14.87 -20.62
C SER A 59 13.32 13.92 -21.41
N TYR A 60 12.02 14.22 -21.53
CA TYR A 60 11.10 13.43 -22.36
C TYR A 60 11.35 13.61 -23.86
N GLU A 61 11.92 14.74 -24.29
CA GLU A 61 12.22 15.00 -25.71
C GLU A 61 13.24 14.00 -26.28
N VAL A 62 14.16 13.50 -25.44
CA VAL A 62 15.15 12.47 -25.79
C VAL A 62 14.47 11.14 -26.13
N LEU A 63 13.37 10.80 -25.46
CA LEU A 63 12.59 9.59 -25.73
C LEU A 63 11.85 9.69 -27.08
N LEU A 64 11.39 10.89 -27.45
CA LEU A 64 10.79 11.16 -28.75
C LEU A 64 11.82 11.06 -29.89
N ALA A 65 12.99 11.68 -29.73
CA ALA A 65 14.06 11.64 -30.73
C ALA A 65 14.59 10.20 -30.96
N SER A 66 14.50 9.33 -29.96
CA SER A 66 14.87 7.92 -30.08
C SER A 66 13.84 7.11 -30.90
N ASN A 67 12.58 7.53 -30.94
CA ASN A 67 11.53 6.89 -31.73
C ASN A 67 11.62 7.26 -33.23
N GLU A 68 12.10 8.47 -33.56
CA GLU A 68 12.32 8.91 -34.95
C GLU A 68 13.46 8.17 -35.65
N MET A 69 14.41 7.62 -34.88
CA MET A 69 15.52 6.80 -35.39
C MET A 69 15.12 5.32 -35.60
N GLY A 70 13.97 4.89 -35.05
CA GLY A 70 13.46 3.52 -35.11
C GLY A 70 12.48 3.24 -36.25
N ASP A 71 11.99 4.28 -36.94
CA ASP A 71 11.05 4.19 -38.07
C ASP A 71 11.75 4.31 -39.44
N ALA A 72 13.09 4.31 -39.45
CA ALA A 72 13.92 4.40 -40.65
C ALA A 72 14.60 3.06 -40.99
N ALA A 73 13.83 1.95 -40.99
CA ALA A 73 14.27 0.62 -41.41
C ALA A 73 13.33 -0.04 -42.41
#